data_AF-A0A357NF78-F1
#
_entry.id   AF-A0A357NF78-F1
#
_cell.length_a   1.000
_cell.length_b   1.000
_cell.length_c   1.000
_cell.angle_alpha   90.00
_cell.angle_beta   90.00
_cell.angle_gamma   90.00
#
_symmetry.space_group_name_H-M   'P 1'
#
loop_
_entity.id
_entity.type
_entity.pdbx_description
1 polymer ?
#
loop_
_entity_poly.entity_id
_entity_poly.type
_entity_poly.pdbx_seq_one_letter_code
_entity_poly.pdbx_strand_id
1 'polypeptide(L)'
;MEIVELIHQSRLITWNLVYILWKGELFSSRWFALVSLMVISYIVWWLLIDKRRLSDLLLFGSFIAVLRVLYENTFVGMGAWTYQVRIFPLTINLFMPDLTMVPLAFMLIYQYTASWKSYFLGSIVASGIWAFAVTPLFKVFDIIVFHNWNYFYSFIAALLIALLARFFFLLVIKIEQGKS
;
A
#
# COMPACT_ATOMS: atom_id res chain seq x y z
N MET A 1 -33.35 -16.72 1.92
CA MET A 1 -31.94 -17.00 1.57
C MET A 1 -31.11 -16.82 2.83
N GLU A 2 -30.29 -17.79 3.20
CA GLU A 2 -29.46 -17.71 4.41
C GLU A 2 -28.43 -16.57 4.28
N ILE A 3 -28.05 -15.91 5.38
CA ILE A 3 -27.11 -14.78 5.38
C ILE A 3 -25.78 -15.17 4.70
N VAL A 4 -25.33 -16.41 4.91
CA VAL A 4 -24.10 -16.93 4.28
C VAL A 4 -24.21 -16.95 2.75
N GLU A 5 -25.37 -17.36 2.23
CA GLU A 5 -25.63 -17.39 0.78
C GLU A 5 -25.69 -15.96 0.21
N LEU A 6 -26.32 -15.02 0.93
CA LEU A 6 -26.32 -13.60 0.55
C LEU A 6 -24.89 -13.02 0.45
N ILE A 7 -24.01 -13.37 1.39
CA ILE A 7 -22.60 -12.96 1.36
C ILE A 7 -21.89 -13.58 0.15
N HIS A 8 -22.13 -14.86 -0.12
CA HIS A 8 -21.54 -15.55 -1.27
C HIS A 8 -21.96 -14.90 -2.60
N GLN A 9 -23.26 -14.67 -2.79
CA GLN A 9 -23.80 -13.99 -3.98
C GLN A 9 -23.22 -12.57 -4.14
N SER A 10 -23.11 -11.81 -3.04
CA SER A 10 -22.51 -10.48 -3.05
C SER A 10 -21.05 -10.48 -3.51
N ARG A 11 -20.27 -11.51 -3.11
CA ARG A 11 -18.89 -11.69 -3.55
C ARG A 11 -18.81 -12.00 -5.04
N LEU A 12 -19.68 -12.86 -5.56
CA LEU A 12 -19.74 -13.19 -6.99
C LEU A 12 -20.09 -11.97 -7.84
N ILE A 13 -21.11 -11.20 -7.42
CA ILE A 13 -21.50 -9.95 -8.08
C ILE A 13 -20.32 -8.97 -8.10
N THR A 14 -19.67 -8.76 -6.95
CA THR A 14 -18.52 -7.85 -6.83
C THR A 14 -17.38 -8.27 -7.74
N TRP A 15 -17.03 -9.57 -7.75
CA TRP A 15 -15.96 -10.09 -8.60
C TRP A 15 -16.27 -9.87 -10.09
N ASN A 16 -17.49 -10.15 -10.53
CA ASN A 16 -17.91 -9.93 -11.92
C ASN A 16 -17.81 -8.45 -12.33
N LEU A 17 -18.27 -7.53 -11.47
CA LEU A 17 -18.18 -6.09 -11.74
C LEU A 17 -16.72 -5.62 -11.83
N VAL A 18 -15.87 -6.09 -10.91
CA VAL A 18 -14.43 -5.79 -10.94
C VAL A 18 -13.78 -6.33 -12.21
N TYR A 19 -14.14 -7.54 -12.64
CA TYR A 19 -13.61 -8.13 -13.86
C TYR A 19 -14.02 -7.34 -15.12
N ILE A 20 -15.29 -6.95 -15.23
CA ILE A 20 -15.79 -6.15 -16.36
C ILE A 20 -15.07 -4.80 -16.42
N LEU A 21 -14.96 -4.11 -15.28
CA LEU A 21 -14.26 -2.83 -15.18
C LEU A 21 -12.78 -2.97 -15.57
N TRP A 22 -12.09 -3.97 -15.01
CA TRP A 22 -10.69 -4.23 -15.33
C TRP A 22 -10.49 -4.53 -16.82
N LYS A 23 -11.37 -5.34 -17.42
CA LYS A 23 -11.30 -5.68 -18.84
C LYS A 23 -11.52 -4.44 -19.73
N GLY A 24 -12.40 -3.52 -19.34
CA GLY A 24 -12.62 -2.27 -20.05
C GLY A 24 -11.43 -1.31 -19.98
N GLU A 25 -10.69 -1.33 -18.87
CA GLU A 25 -9.49 -0.51 -18.68
C GLU A 25 -8.19 -1.19 -19.15
N LEU A 26 -8.21 -2.48 -19.47
CA LEU A 26 -7.02 -3.19 -19.87
C LEU A 26 -6.42 -2.55 -21.14
N PHE A 27 -5.13 -2.18 -21.06
CA PHE A 27 -4.41 -1.44 -22.10
C PHE A 27 -4.91 0.00 -22.34
N SER A 28 -5.72 0.56 -21.45
CA SER A 28 -5.98 2.01 -21.44
C SER A 28 -4.72 2.79 -21.06
N SER A 29 -4.68 4.09 -21.39
CA SER A 29 -3.58 4.97 -20.98
C SER A 29 -3.43 5.02 -19.46
N ARG A 30 -4.53 4.97 -18.71
CA ARG A 30 -4.55 4.94 -17.24
C ARG A 30 -3.96 3.63 -16.71
N TRP A 31 -4.28 2.50 -17.35
CA TRP A 31 -3.70 1.22 -16.98
C TRP A 31 -2.18 1.18 -17.21
N PHE A 32 -1.72 1.65 -18.38
CA PHE A 32 -0.28 1.78 -18.64
C PHE A 32 0.41 2.75 -17.68
N ALA A 33 -0.25 3.83 -17.27
CA ALA A 33 0.29 4.75 -16.27
C ALA A 33 0.50 4.05 -14.92
N LEU A 34 -0.45 3.25 -14.45
CA LEU A 34 -0.30 2.47 -13.21
C LEU A 34 0.80 1.41 -13.30
N VAL A 35 0.86 0.66 -14.40
CA VAL A 35 1.92 -0.34 -14.63
C VAL A 35 3.29 0.32 -14.68
N SER A 36 3.40 1.45 -15.40
CA SER A 36 4.65 2.21 -15.49
C SER A 36 5.07 2.73 -14.13
N LEU A 37 4.14 3.30 -13.35
CA LEU A 37 4.42 3.79 -12.01
C LEU A 37 4.89 2.65 -11.08
N MET A 38 4.30 1.46 -11.19
CA MET A 38 4.71 0.27 -10.46
C MET A 38 6.15 -0.15 -10.82
N VAL A 39 6.46 -0.25 -12.12
CA VAL A 39 7.78 -0.65 -12.61
C VAL A 39 8.84 0.38 -12.22
N ILE A 40 8.57 1.67 -12.42
CA ILE A 40 9.46 2.77 -12.05
C ILE A 40 9.73 2.73 -10.54
N SER A 41 8.73 2.49 -9.70
CA SER A 41 8.91 2.41 -8.24
C SER A 41 9.92 1.33 -7.85
N TYR A 42 9.82 0.14 -8.47
CA TYR A 42 10.78 -0.95 -8.23
C TYR A 42 12.18 -0.62 -8.75
N ILE A 43 12.29 -0.03 -9.94
CA ILE A 43 13.59 0.37 -10.50
C ILE A 43 14.27 1.38 -9.59
N VAL A 44 13.57 2.45 -9.20
CA VAL A 44 14.10 3.49 -8.32
C VAL A 44 14.52 2.90 -6.97
N TRP A 45 13.68 2.06 -6.38
CA TRP A 45 14.03 1.36 -5.14
C TRP A 45 15.29 0.50 -5.29
N TRP A 46 15.39 -0.30 -6.34
CA TRP A 46 16.55 -1.17 -6.58
C TRP A 46 17.86 -0.41 -6.73
N LEU A 47 17.81 0.76 -7.38
CA LEU A 47 18.97 1.64 -7.52
C LEU A 47 19.42 2.20 -6.16
N LEU A 48 18.47 2.56 -5.29
CA LEU A 48 18.74 3.27 -4.03
C LEU A 48 18.96 2.36 -2.82
N ILE A 49 18.53 1.09 -2.85
CA ILE A 49 18.62 0.18 -1.71
C ILE A 49 20.07 -0.26 -1.44
N ASP A 50 20.44 -0.38 -0.17
CA ASP A 50 21.71 -0.97 0.27
C ASP A 50 21.61 -2.50 0.26
N LYS A 51 22.31 -3.09 -0.69
CA LYS A 51 22.31 -4.53 -0.94
C LYS A 51 22.95 -5.33 0.22
N ARG A 52 23.77 -4.69 1.07
CA ARG A 52 24.41 -5.35 2.22
C ARG A 52 23.44 -5.70 3.33
N ARG A 53 22.32 -4.98 3.43
CA ARG A 53 21.28 -5.16 4.46
C ARG A 53 19.94 -5.55 3.83
N LEU A 54 19.99 -6.14 2.64
CA LEU A 54 18.80 -6.40 1.84
C LEU A 54 17.77 -7.25 2.58
N SER A 55 18.20 -8.29 3.30
CA SER A 55 17.29 -9.15 4.08
C SER A 55 16.55 -8.38 5.17
N ASP A 56 17.26 -7.56 5.96
CA ASP A 56 16.65 -6.70 6.99
C ASP A 56 15.63 -5.74 6.38
N LEU A 57 16.01 -5.11 5.26
CA LEU A 57 15.18 -4.11 4.59
C LEU A 57 13.94 -4.77 4.00
N LEU A 58 14.07 -5.93 3.36
CA LEU A 58 12.92 -6.70 2.85
C LEU A 58 12.03 -7.20 3.99
N LEU A 59 12.58 -7.63 5.11
CA LEU A 59 11.79 -7.99 6.30
C LEU A 59 11.00 -6.78 6.82
N PHE A 60 11.65 -5.63 6.97
CA PHE A 60 10.98 -4.39 7.34
C PHE A 60 9.89 -3.99 6.33
N GLY A 61 10.19 -4.05 5.02
CA GLY A 61 9.24 -3.79 3.95
C GLY A 61 8.05 -4.75 3.96
N SER A 62 8.27 -6.01 4.34
CA SER A 62 7.19 -7.00 4.49
C SER A 62 6.22 -6.66 5.62
N PHE A 63 6.71 -6.12 6.75
CA PHE A 63 5.83 -5.63 7.81
C PHE A 63 4.94 -4.49 7.33
N ILE A 64 5.50 -3.53 6.57
CA ILE A 64 4.73 -2.46 5.95
C ILE A 64 3.68 -3.04 4.99
N ALA A 65 4.09 -3.96 4.12
CA ALA A 65 3.22 -4.59 3.12
C ALA A 65 2.04 -5.33 3.76
N VAL A 66 2.28 -6.15 4.79
CA VAL A 66 1.22 -6.86 5.52
C VAL A 66 0.23 -5.88 6.16
N LEU A 67 0.73 -4.87 6.88
CA LEU A 67 -0.12 -3.87 7.51
C LEU A 67 -0.94 -3.08 6.47
N ARG A 68 -0.35 -2.76 5.30
CA ARG A 68 -1.04 -2.10 4.20
C ARG A 68 -2.12 -2.96 3.57
N VAL A 69 -1.87 -4.24 3.31
CA VAL A 69 -2.88 -5.16 2.77
C VAL A 69 -4.05 -5.34 3.75
N LEU A 70 -3.78 -5.42 5.06
CA LEU A 70 -4.84 -5.48 6.07
C LEU A 70 -5.68 -4.19 6.10
N TYR A 71 -5.02 -3.04 6.04
CA TYR A 71 -5.69 -1.74 5.90
C TYR A 71 -6.58 -1.70 4.66
N GLU A 72 -6.03 -2.04 3.50
CA GLU A 72 -6.73 -2.01 2.21
C GLU A 72 -7.96 -2.90 2.23
N ASN A 73 -7.80 -4.16 2.64
CA ASN A 73 -8.89 -5.12 2.68
C ASN A 73 -10.02 -4.67 3.63
N THR A 74 -9.66 -4.11 4.79
CA THR A 74 -10.65 -3.65 5.78
C THR A 74 -11.46 -2.49 5.23
N PHE A 75 -10.79 -1.44 4.76
CA PHE A 75 -11.47 -0.20 4.40
C PHE A 75 -12.15 -0.26 3.02
N VAL A 76 -11.59 -1.00 2.05
CA VAL A 76 -12.31 -1.33 0.82
C VAL A 76 -13.55 -2.18 1.14
N GLY A 77 -13.43 -3.16 2.04
CA GLY A 77 -14.56 -3.96 2.52
C GLY A 77 -15.65 -3.13 3.20
N MET A 78 -15.28 -2.03 3.86
CA MET A 78 -16.20 -1.05 4.45
C MET A 78 -16.73 -0.01 3.44
N GLY A 79 -16.33 -0.07 2.16
CA GLY A 79 -16.76 0.89 1.13
C GLY A 79 -16.12 2.28 1.26
N ALA A 80 -14.95 2.40 1.87
CA ALA A 80 -14.27 3.67 2.07
C ALA A 80 -13.86 4.33 0.73
N TRP A 81 -13.42 3.52 -0.23
CA TRP A 81 -13.07 3.94 -1.60
C TRP A 81 -13.28 2.82 -2.63
N THR A 82 -13.19 3.17 -3.90
CA THR A 82 -13.27 2.24 -5.03
C THR A 82 -12.24 2.60 -6.10
N TYR A 83 -11.50 1.61 -6.60
CA TYR A 83 -10.61 1.80 -7.75
C TYR A 83 -11.37 1.64 -9.05
N GLN A 84 -11.22 2.64 -9.92
CA GLN A 84 -11.71 2.63 -11.29
C GLN A 84 -10.74 1.91 -12.23
N VAL A 85 -9.44 1.97 -11.92
CA VAL A 85 -8.37 1.35 -12.70
C VAL A 85 -7.56 0.41 -11.81
N ARG A 86 -7.34 -0.81 -12.29
CA ARG A 86 -6.63 -1.87 -11.56
C ARG A 86 -5.60 -2.52 -12.47
N ILE A 87 -4.45 -2.90 -11.93
CA ILE A 87 -3.44 -3.63 -12.71
C ILE A 87 -3.93 -5.05 -13.00
N PHE A 88 -4.47 -5.72 -11.99
CA PHE A 88 -4.98 -7.10 -12.06
C PHE A 88 -6.48 -7.16 -11.73
N PRO A 89 -7.21 -8.19 -12.21
CA PRO A 89 -8.65 -8.37 -11.94
C PRO A 89 -8.89 -8.95 -10.54
N LEU A 90 -8.35 -8.31 -9.52
CA LEU A 90 -8.49 -8.70 -8.11
C LEU A 90 -9.45 -7.74 -7.39
N THR A 91 -10.28 -8.29 -6.51
CA THR A 91 -11.20 -7.52 -5.67
C THR A 91 -10.44 -6.56 -4.75
N ILE A 92 -9.33 -7.03 -4.19
CA ILE A 92 -8.35 -6.22 -3.45
C ILE A 92 -7.25 -5.78 -4.41
N ASN A 93 -6.91 -4.49 -4.43
CA ASN A 93 -5.84 -3.97 -5.29
C ASN A 93 -4.45 -4.15 -4.65
N LEU A 94 -4.00 -5.41 -4.54
CA LEU A 94 -2.80 -5.77 -3.77
C LEU A 94 -1.51 -5.08 -4.22
N PHE A 95 -1.26 -5.05 -5.53
CA PHE A 95 0.03 -4.62 -6.04
C PHE A 95 0.22 -3.12 -5.90
N MET A 96 -0.79 -2.34 -6.25
CA MET A 96 -0.71 -0.89 -6.24
C MET A 96 -1.77 -0.32 -5.31
N PRO A 97 -1.40 0.32 -4.18
CA PRO A 97 -0.05 0.74 -3.78
C PRO A 97 0.64 -0.17 -2.74
N ASP A 98 -0.03 -1.22 -2.28
CA ASP A 98 0.26 -1.85 -0.98
C ASP A 98 1.48 -2.77 -0.96
N LEU A 99 1.78 -3.44 -2.07
CA LEU A 99 2.99 -4.27 -2.21
C LEU A 99 4.13 -3.54 -2.93
N THR A 100 3.92 -2.28 -3.33
CA THR A 100 4.89 -1.53 -4.14
C THR A 100 5.22 -0.18 -3.53
N MET A 101 4.58 0.92 -3.98
CA MET A 101 5.01 2.28 -3.64
C MET A 101 5.24 2.48 -2.14
N VAL A 102 4.31 2.00 -1.31
CA VAL A 102 4.35 2.22 0.14
C VAL A 102 5.50 1.46 0.81
N PRO A 103 5.58 0.11 0.74
CA PRO A 103 6.70 -0.60 1.36
C PRO A 103 8.06 -0.20 0.79
N LEU A 104 8.15 0.07 -0.52
CA LEU A 104 9.40 0.52 -1.15
C LEU A 104 9.85 1.89 -0.61
N ALA A 105 8.95 2.85 -0.48
CA ALA A 105 9.28 4.18 0.07
C ALA A 105 9.69 4.10 1.54
N PHE A 106 8.96 3.34 2.37
CA PHE A 106 9.28 3.22 3.78
C PHE A 106 10.57 2.44 4.03
N MET A 107 10.91 1.45 3.19
CA MET A 107 12.24 0.80 3.26
C MET A 107 13.37 1.80 3.09
N LEU A 108 13.26 2.73 2.12
CA LEU A 108 14.27 3.77 1.92
C LEU A 108 14.32 4.74 3.11
N ILE A 109 13.16 5.15 3.64
CA ILE A 109 13.12 6.01 4.84
C ILE A 109 13.80 5.33 6.02
N TYR A 110 13.51 4.05 6.26
CA TYR A 110 14.17 3.29 7.31
C TYR A 110 15.68 3.20 7.08
N GLN A 111 16.12 2.89 5.85
CA GLN A 111 17.53 2.82 5.49
C GLN A 111 18.29 4.12 5.78
N TYR A 112 17.71 5.27 5.44
CA TYR A 112 18.36 6.58 5.58
C TYR A 112 18.11 7.27 6.93
N THR A 113 17.46 6.60 7.89
CA THR A 113 17.19 7.17 9.21
C THR A 113 17.74 6.31 10.35
N ALA A 114 18.64 6.88 11.15
CA ALA A 114 19.31 6.15 12.23
C ALA A 114 18.50 6.10 13.54
N SER A 115 17.69 7.13 13.84
CA SER A 115 17.03 7.30 15.14
C SER A 115 15.50 7.21 15.08
N TRP A 116 14.84 7.05 16.23
CA TRP A 116 13.38 7.17 16.34
C TRP A 116 12.86 8.53 15.87
N LYS A 117 13.55 9.61 16.23
CA LYS A 117 13.16 10.97 15.83
C LYS A 117 13.26 11.18 14.32
N SER A 118 14.38 10.82 13.70
CA SER A 118 14.59 11.01 12.26
C SER A 118 13.63 10.18 11.40
N TYR A 119 13.35 8.93 11.80
CA TYR A 119 12.38 8.09 11.10
C TYR A 119 10.95 8.59 11.27
N PHE A 120 10.58 9.07 12.47
CA PHE A 120 9.25 9.63 12.71
C PHE A 120 9.01 10.85 11.80
N LEU A 121 9.99 11.76 11.71
CA LEU A 121 9.93 12.90 10.80
C LEU A 121 9.86 12.45 9.33
N GLY A 122 10.70 11.51 8.91
CA GLY A 122 10.65 10.94 7.56
C GLY A 122 9.30 10.29 7.24
N SER A 123 8.70 9.62 8.23
CA SER A 123 7.39 8.98 8.10
C SER A 123 6.25 10.01 8.00
N ILE A 124 6.32 11.12 8.75
CA ILE A 124 5.37 12.23 8.59
C ILE A 124 5.44 12.78 7.17
N VAL A 125 6.64 13.05 6.65
CA VAL A 125 6.82 13.60 5.30
C VAL A 125 6.27 12.65 4.25
N ALA A 126 6.64 11.37 4.30
CA ALA A 126 6.19 10.39 3.30
C ALA A 126 4.68 10.10 3.39
N SER A 127 4.13 9.96 4.60
CA SER A 127 2.67 9.84 4.78
C SER A 127 1.94 11.09 4.29
N GLY A 128 2.52 12.27 4.48
CA GLY A 128 1.98 13.54 3.97
C GLY A 128 1.98 13.60 2.45
N ILE A 129 3.09 13.24 1.80
CA ILE A 129 3.18 13.14 0.33
C ILE A 129 2.17 12.13 -0.20
N TRP A 130 2.07 10.96 0.43
CA TRP A 130 1.11 9.93 0.04
C TRP A 130 -0.33 10.44 0.11
N ALA A 131 -0.72 11.01 1.26
CA ALA A 131 -2.09 11.41 1.54
C ALA A 131 -2.53 12.69 0.81
N PHE A 132 -1.63 13.67 0.67
CA PHE A 132 -1.97 15.02 0.21
C PHE A 132 -1.40 15.38 -1.17
N ALA A 133 -0.56 14.53 -1.77
CA ALA A 133 -0.10 14.71 -3.14
C ALA A 133 -0.47 13.52 -4.04
N VAL A 134 -0.01 12.31 -3.70
CA VAL A 134 -0.22 11.12 -4.55
C VAL A 134 -1.69 10.72 -4.61
N THR A 135 -2.37 10.65 -3.48
CA THR A 135 -3.78 10.23 -3.45
C THR A 135 -4.71 11.23 -4.16
N PRO A 136 -4.58 12.55 -3.98
CA PRO A 136 -5.30 13.54 -4.79
C PRO A 136 -4.98 13.43 -6.28
N LEU A 137 -3.73 13.17 -6.66
CA LEU A 137 -3.35 12.95 -8.06
C LEU A 137 -4.09 11.74 -8.65
N PHE A 138 -4.19 10.63 -7.91
CA PHE A 138 -4.97 9.46 -8.32
C PHE A 138 -6.45 9.78 -8.47
N LYS A 139 -6.99 10.67 -7.63
CA LYS A 139 -8.38 11.14 -7.77
C LYS A 139 -8.55 11.98 -9.05
N VAL A 140 -7.61 12.89 -9.35
CA VAL A 140 -7.65 13.74 -10.56
C VAL A 140 -7.59 12.92 -11.85
N PHE A 141 -6.85 11.80 -11.84
CA PHE A 141 -6.77 10.89 -12.98
C PHE A 141 -7.86 9.80 -12.99
N ASP A 142 -8.90 9.93 -12.17
CA ASP A 142 -9.99 8.97 -12.05
C ASP A 142 -9.49 7.53 -11.83
N ILE A 143 -8.44 7.36 -11.02
CA ILE A 143 -7.93 6.04 -10.61
C ILE A 143 -8.69 5.54 -9.39
N ILE A 144 -9.05 6.45 -8.47
CA ILE A 144 -9.72 6.14 -7.20
C ILE A 144 -10.84 7.14 -6.89
N VAL A 145 -11.94 6.62 -6.36
CA VAL A 145 -13.08 7.40 -5.87
C VAL A 145 -13.23 7.17 -4.37
N PHE A 146 -13.24 8.25 -3.60
CA PHE A 146 -13.51 8.22 -2.16
C PHE A 146 -14.99 8.38 -1.88
N HIS A 147 -15.52 7.59 -0.95
CA HIS A 147 -16.91 7.66 -0.51
C HIS A 147 -17.00 8.17 0.93
N ASN A 148 -16.65 7.33 1.90
CA ASN A 148 -16.67 7.66 3.33
C ASN A 148 -15.26 7.81 3.92
N TRP A 149 -14.33 8.29 3.09
CA TRP A 149 -12.91 8.42 3.44
C TRP A 149 -12.36 9.80 3.06
N ASN A 150 -11.31 10.24 3.74
CA ASN A 150 -10.66 11.51 3.44
C ASN A 150 -9.13 11.39 3.53
N TYR A 151 -8.44 12.40 2.97
CA TYR A 151 -6.98 12.42 2.92
C TYR A 151 -6.32 12.42 4.30
N PHE A 152 -6.93 13.07 5.29
CA PHE A 152 -6.38 13.09 6.65
C PHE A 152 -6.39 11.71 7.29
N TYR A 153 -7.43 10.90 7.07
CA TYR A 153 -7.47 9.51 7.53
C TYR A 153 -6.40 8.66 6.85
N SER A 154 -6.16 8.86 5.55
CA SER A 154 -5.03 8.22 4.85
C SER A 154 -3.67 8.60 5.43
N PHE A 155 -3.49 9.87 5.81
CA PHE A 155 -2.26 10.36 6.45
C PHE A 155 -2.02 9.67 7.79
N ILE A 156 -3.03 9.66 8.67
CA ILE A 156 -2.92 9.04 9.99
C ILE A 156 -2.68 7.53 9.86
N ALA A 157 -3.41 6.85 8.98
CA ALA A 157 -3.24 5.42 8.76
C ALA A 157 -1.82 5.08 8.25
N ALA A 158 -1.31 5.80 7.26
CA ALA A 158 0.03 5.59 6.73
C ALA A 158 1.11 5.82 7.79
N LEU A 159 0.97 6.86 8.62
CA LEU A 159 1.88 7.14 9.72
C LEU A 159 1.86 6.03 10.78
N LEU A 160 0.68 5.57 11.20
CA LEU A 160 0.55 4.47 12.16
C LEU A 160 1.18 3.18 11.64
N ILE A 161 0.93 2.83 10.38
CA ILE A 161 1.52 1.65 9.73
C ILE A 161 3.04 1.72 9.75
N ALA A 162 3.62 2.88 9.40
CA ALA A 162 5.07 3.09 9.42
C ALA A 162 5.67 2.89 10.81
N LEU A 163 5.02 3.40 11.85
CA LEU A 163 5.51 3.30 13.23
C LEU A 163 5.39 1.88 13.78
N LEU A 164 4.26 1.22 13.53
CA LEU A 164 4.03 -0.17 13.91
C LEU A 164 5.03 -1.11 13.23
N ALA A 165 5.26 -0.95 11.92
CA ALA A 165 6.22 -1.78 11.19
C ALA A 165 7.63 -1.65 11.77
N ARG A 166 8.08 -0.42 12.09
CA ARG A 166 9.39 -0.23 12.71
C ARG A 166 9.45 -0.83 14.11
N PHE A 167 8.39 -0.67 14.90
CA PHE A 167 8.31 -1.26 16.23
C PHE A 167 8.48 -2.79 16.18
N PHE A 168 7.69 -3.47 15.33
CA PHE A 168 7.77 -4.92 15.18
C PHE A 168 9.11 -5.38 14.63
N PHE A 169 9.65 -4.68 13.62
CA PHE A 169 10.97 -4.99 13.08
C PHE A 169 12.06 -4.91 14.17
N LEU A 170 12.12 -3.83 14.94
CA LEU A 170 13.11 -3.68 16.02
C LEU A 170 12.92 -4.70 17.14
N LEU A 171 11.67 -5.11 17.41
CA LEU A 171 11.38 -6.18 18.35
C LEU A 171 11.97 -7.51 17.89
N VAL A 172 11.84 -7.85 16.61
CA VAL A 172 12.46 -9.06 16.03
C VAL A 172 13.98 -9.01 16.15
N ILE A 173 14.61 -7.91 15.70
CA ILE A 173 16.07 -7.75 15.78
C ILE A 173 16.59 -7.87 17.22
N LYS A 174 15.86 -7.29 18.19
CA LYS A 174 16.24 -7.38 19.61
C LYS A 174 16.20 -8.83 20.11
N ILE A 175 15.21 -9.62 19.69
CA ILE A 175 15.09 -11.04 20.07
C ILE A 175 16.22 -11.86 19.44
N GLU A 176 16.57 -11.60 18.19
CA GLU A 176 17.68 -12.30 17.51
C GLU A 176 19.02 -12.02 18.18
N GLN A 177 19.29 -10.75 18.51
CA GLN A 177 20.52 -10.35 19.20
C GLN A 177 20.61 -10.88 20.63
N GLY A 178 19.48 -11.00 21.33
CA GLY A 178 19.44 -11.57 22.69
C GLY A 178 19.60 -13.08 22.76
N LYS A 179 19.65 -13.78 21.61
CA LYS A 179 19.93 -15.22 21.52
C LYS A 179 21.39 -15.53 21.18
N SER A 180 22.19 -14.52 20.78
CA SER A 180 23.62 -14.63 20.51
C SER A 180 24.45 -14.27 21.75
#